data_AF-A0A9D6EGZ4-F1
#
_entry.id   AF-A0A9D6EGZ4-F1
#
_cell.length_a   1.000
_cell.length_b   1.000
_cell.length_c   1.000
_cell.angle_alpha   90.00
_cell.angle_beta   90.00
_cell.angle_gamma   90.00
#
_symmetry.space_group_name_H-M   'P 1'
#
loop_
_entity.id
_entity.type
_entity.pdbx_description
1 polymer ?
#
loop_
_entity_poly.entity_id
_entity_poly.type
_entity_poly.pdbx_seq_one_letter_code
_entity_poly.pdbx_strand_id
1 'polypeptide(L)' 'MLLKKFHNVGFEAVEVVARRPFGLGELARYPLFSKEFLDFLRGVVPEPRHGELVYSIVVTARKPGEPTTA' A
#
# COMPACT_ATOMS: atom_id res chain seq x y z
N MET A 1 6.92 -4.51 -11.64
CA MET A 1 7.46 -4.13 -10.32
C MET A 1 7.11 -2.68 -10.02
N LEU A 2 6.52 -2.39 -8.85
CA LEU A 2 6.04 -1.05 -8.44
C LEU A 2 7.12 0.04 -8.60
N LEU A 3 8.35 -0.22 -8.17
CA LEU A 3 9.48 0.72 -8.24
C LEU A 3 9.81 1.18 -9.66
N LYS A 4 9.77 0.26 -10.63
CA LYS A 4 9.99 0.58 -12.05
C LYS A 4 8.99 1.61 -12.57
N LYS A 5 7.74 1.62 -12.06
CA LYS A 5 6.73 2.59 -12.48
C LYS A 5 7.09 4.02 -12.04
N PHE A 6 7.70 4.19 -10.87
CA PHE A 6 8.17 5.50 -10.41
C PHE A 6 9.32 6.03 -11.27
N HIS A 7 10.30 5.18 -11.61
CA HIS A 7 11.37 5.57 -12.54
C HIS A 7 10.85 5.91 -13.93
N ASN A 8 9.88 5.16 -14.44
CA ASN A 8 9.29 5.41 -15.77
C ASN A 8 8.59 6.78 -15.87
N VAL A 9 8.15 7.36 -14.75
CA VAL A 9 7.54 8.70 -14.72
C VAL A 9 8.52 9.79 -14.24
N GLY A 10 9.81 9.46 -14.16
CA GLY A 10 10.89 10.42 -13.89
C GLY A 10 11.25 10.63 -12.41
N PHE A 11 10.64 9.90 -11.47
CA PHE A 11 11.07 9.98 -10.06
C PHE A 11 12.47 9.40 -9.86
N GLU A 12 13.23 10.06 -9.00
CA GLU A 12 14.61 9.71 -8.64
C GLU A 12 14.69 9.34 -7.16
N ALA A 13 15.81 8.73 -6.73
CA ALA A 13 16.04 8.32 -5.34
C ALA A 13 14.84 7.59 -4.72
N VAL A 14 14.28 6.61 -5.45
CA VAL A 14 13.07 5.89 -5.05
C VAL A 14 13.43 4.80 -4.05
N GLU A 15 12.91 4.91 -2.83
CA GLU A 15 13.20 3.97 -1.74
C GLU A 15 11.93 3.48 -1.06
N VAL A 16 11.88 2.20 -0.71
CA VAL A 16 10.81 1.64 0.11
C VAL A 16 11.17 1.85 1.57
N VAL A 17 10.45 2.73 2.27
CA VAL A 17 10.72 3.05 3.68
C VAL A 17 9.85 2.25 4.65
N ALA A 18 8.73 1.67 4.19
CA ALA A 18 7.94 0.76 4.99
C ALA A 18 7.22 -0.27 4.12
N ARG A 19 7.15 -1.50 4.63
CA ARG A 19 6.28 -2.55 4.12
C ARG A 19 5.60 -3.21 5.31
N ARG A 20 4.27 -3.15 5.38
CA ARG A 20 3.52 -3.68 6.53
C ARG A 20 2.36 -4.57 6.04
N PRO A 21 2.08 -5.70 6.72
CA PRO A 21 0.84 -6.44 6.53
C PRO A 21 -0.36 -5.52 6.64
N PHE A 22 -1.38 -5.80 5.84
CA PHE A 22 -2.59 -5.00 5.77
C PHE A 22 -3.77 -5.95 5.57
N GLY A 23 -4.69 -5.94 6.53
CA GLY A 23 -5.77 -6.90 6.64
C GLY A 23 -7.15 -6.27 6.63
N LEU A 24 -8.15 -7.08 6.98
CA LEU A 24 -9.56 -6.66 7.03
C LEU A 24 -9.81 -5.55 8.05
N GLY A 25 -9.06 -5.54 9.16
CA GLY A 25 -9.16 -4.50 10.19
C GLY A 25 -8.72 -3.14 9.68
N GLU A 26 -7.64 -3.09 8.89
CA GLU A 26 -7.17 -1.86 8.26
C GLU A 26 -8.09 -1.43 7.12
N LEU A 27 -8.56 -2.37 6.29
CA LEU A 27 -9.50 -2.09 5.19
C LEU A 27 -10.79 -1.44 5.72
N ALA A 28 -11.29 -1.87 6.88
CA ALA A 28 -12.49 -1.29 7.50
C ALA A 28 -12.39 0.21 7.82
N ARG A 29 -11.18 0.78 7.84
CA ARG A 29 -10.95 2.22 8.07
C ARG A 29 -11.19 3.08 6.83
N TYR A 30 -11.25 2.48 5.65
CA TYR A 30 -11.40 3.20 4.39
C TYR A 30 -12.85 3.17 3.93
N PRO A 31 -13.48 4.33 3.66
CA PRO A 31 -14.86 4.41 3.20
C PRO A 31 -15.16 3.64 1.90
N LEU A 32 -14.12 3.30 1.13
CA LEU A 32 -14.22 2.52 -0.10
C LEU A 32 -14.67 1.07 0.14
N PHE A 33 -14.38 0.51 1.33
CA PHE A 33 -14.73 -0.88 1.65
C PHE A 33 -15.96 -0.91 2.53
N SER A 34 -17.10 -1.21 1.92
CA SER A 34 -18.37 -1.31 2.65
C SER A 34 -18.35 -2.48 3.64
N LYS A 35 -19.24 -2.42 4.64
CA LYS A 35 -19.37 -3.48 5.64
C LYS A 35 -19.73 -4.81 4.98
N GLU A 36 -20.63 -4.81 4.00
CA GLU A 36 -21.11 -6.00 3.28
C GLU A 36 -19.95 -6.68 2.53
N PHE A 37 -19.08 -5.88 1.90
CA PHE A 37 -17.90 -6.40 1.22
C PHE A 37 -16.90 -7.03 2.20
N LEU A 38 -16.67 -6.40 3.34
CA LEU A 38 -15.78 -6.93 4.38
C LEU A 38 -16.33 -8.20 5.01
N ASP A 39 -17.65 -8.28 5.24
CA ASP A 39 -18.32 -9.48 5.72
C ASP A 39 -18.22 -10.63 4.71
N PHE A 40 -18.40 -10.34 3.42
CA PHE A 40 -18.15 -11.30 2.35
C PHE A 40 -16.71 -11.83 2.39
N LEU A 41 -15.72 -10.95 2.50
CA LEU A 41 -14.31 -11.37 2.57
C LEU A 41 -14.01 -12.25 3.79
N ARG A 42 -14.63 -11.99 4.95
CA ARG A 42 -14.47 -12.85 6.14
C ARG A 42 -14.96 -14.26 5.91
N GLY A 43 -16.02 -14.44 5.12
CA GLY A 43 -16.57 -15.76 4.78
C GLY A 43 -15.77 -16.53 3.74
N VAL A 44 -15.02 -15.84 2.89
CA VAL A 44 -14.28 -16.47 1.77
C VAL A 44 -12.79 -16.64 2.08
N VAL A 45 -12.18 -15.72 2.81
CA VAL A 45 -10.75 -15.77 3.14
C VAL A 45 -10.54 -16.58 4.41
N PRO A 46 -9.55 -17.51 4.45
CA PRO A 46 -9.19 -18.20 5.69
C PRO A 46 -8.79 -17.22 6.80
N GLU A 47 -9.28 -17.47 8.03
CA GLU A 47 -9.01 -16.63 9.21
C GLU A 47 -7.52 -16.28 9.42
N PRO A 48 -6.56 -17.21 9.25
CA PRO A 48 -5.14 -16.87 9.41
C PRO A 48 -4.63 -15.79 8.45
N ARG A 49 -5.35 -15.53 7.36
CA ARG A 49 -4.99 -14.52 6.35
C ARG A 49 -5.71 -13.19 6.55
N HIS A 50 -6.65 -13.08 7.49
CA HIS A 50 -7.43 -11.85 7.70
C HIS A 50 -6.56 -10.65 8.08
N GLY A 51 -5.42 -10.88 8.75
CA GLY A 51 -4.45 -9.84 9.13
C GLY A 51 -3.38 -9.52 8.07
N GLU A 52 -3.24 -10.34 7.02
CA GLU A 52 -2.21 -10.20 6.00
C GLU A 52 -2.79 -10.53 4.61
N LEU A 53 -3.78 -9.74 4.20
CA LEU A 53 -4.38 -9.87 2.89
C LEU A 53 -3.47 -9.30 1.80
N VAL A 54 -2.93 -8.12 2.08
CA VAL A 54 -2.06 -7.36 1.18
C VAL A 54 -0.95 -6.69 1.98
N TYR A 55 -0.01 -6.05 1.28
CA TYR A 55 0.98 -5.18 1.91
C TYR A 55 0.69 -3.72 1.59
N SER A 56 0.73 -2.89 2.62
CA SER A 56 0.91 -1.45 2.44
C SER A 56 2.40 -1.17 2.25
N ILE A 57 2.73 -0.40 1.20
CA ILE A 57 4.10 -0.01 0.87
C ILE A 57 4.17 1.52 0.87
N VAL A 58 5.05 2.07 1.70
CA VAL A 58 5.36 3.50 1.70
C VAL A 58 6.69 3.68 0.97
N VAL A 59 6.69 4.60 0.01
CA VAL A 59 7.83 4.89 -0.85
C VAL A 59 8.16 6.37 -0.72
N THR A 60 9.44 6.69 -0.53
CA THR A 60 9.98 8.03 -0.71
C THR A 60 10.59 8.14 -2.10
N ALA A 61 10.47 9.32 -2.71
CA ALA A 61 11.06 9.60 -4.01
C ALA A 61 11.28 11.11 -4.14
N ARG A 62 12.23 11.49 -4.99
CA ARG A 62 12.52 12.88 -5.35
C ARG A 62 11.92 13.21 -6.70
N LYS A 63 11.29 14.39 -6.80
CA LYS A 63 10.85 14.94 -8.09
C LYS A 63 12.08 15.42 -8.88
N PRO A 64 12.19 15.09 -10.18
CA PRO A 64 13.32 15.52 -10.99
C PRO A 64 13.37 17.04 -11.08
N GLY A 65 14.55 17.62 -10.87
CA GLY A 65 14.78 19.08 -10.91
C GLY A 65 14.40 19.85 -9.64
N GLU A 66 13.89 19.17 -8.59
CA GLU A 66 13.65 19.81 -7.30
C GLU A 66 14.97 19.90 -6.51
N PRO A 67 15.44 21.11 -6.14
CA PRO A 67 16.68 21.26 -5.41
C PRO A 67 16.57 20.58 -4.03
N THR A 68 17.65 19.91 -3.62
CA THR A 68 17.74 19.34 -2.27
C THR A 68 17.80 20.47 -1.27
N THR A 69 16.66 20.81 -0.68
CA THR A 69 16.65 21.63 0.53
C THR A 69 17.21 20.77 1.65
N ALA A 70 18.44 21.09 2.04
CA ALA A 70 19.15 20.51 3.17
C ALA A 70 18.53 20.92 4.51
#